data_AF-A0A956FA74-F1
#
_entry.id   AF-A0A956FA74-F1
#
_cell.length_a   1.000
_cell.length_b   1.000
_cell.length_c   1.000
_cell.angle_alpha   90.00
_cell.angle_beta   90.00
_cell.angle_gamma   90.00
#
_symmetry.space_group_name_H-M   'P 1'
#
loop_
_entity.id
_entity.type
_entity.pdbx_description
1 polymer ?
#
loop_
_entity_poly.entity_id
_entity_poly.type
_entity_poly.pdbx_seq_one_letter_code
_entity_poly.pdbx_strand_id
1 'polypeptide(L)'
;LQCHTTGWSTTDFADPAADRHWPVYEGNYFELAVYGDFSMEEPVQESDVHSIFRLAGFADYSWCGSGNTGCNPNQAVGIRPWGLDFNCGLYRTDAYNDPFVGLDDDIPYMSGSFPEGALANLFDLEPRFRAGLDALADSGVSATDGMLDDPNVGMAFLFSMNQANEMWKEGMGYSLTVANRFPRNPDQRDVLAGLTEAFFNSGYSPRSLMAAVTTHRYFNQAPPDTCGASSPYHMPAVFDPFTKSASDPQERGNGVGDMLHRYSGWVLLQSAMRSMWWDLPEQFGPTTAYAFLVGYVADNPLAPPVVNPHYPIGQQGAYALCGAGFFPACTDAPNNYEFMRDVGIYISSSEGGFNGVDFNGLLHWEQELASGLDPQLGGACTGPLGQGCASDDFPAQLVDTAIAEPGTLMWDLAVALKDRLIGEPEIYSDAEIQVIEAIMDVSLDDPVADVGAAEAEAAVRRYAGVLLNTPQFMLDGVVSKPQDPSGDPVLVVPGTSTQQLCDHFASLVAEEASWSELSVSCSGDGITID
;
A
#
# COMPACT_ATOMS: atom_id res chain seq x y z
N LEU A 1 -6.86 -18.41 16.67
CA LEU A 1 -7.78 -17.64 17.52
C LEU A 1 -7.99 -18.27 18.90
N GLN A 2 -8.05 -19.60 19.04
CA GLN A 2 -8.48 -20.24 20.30
C GLN A 2 -7.55 -20.04 21.52
N CYS A 3 -6.24 -19.79 21.32
CA CYS A 3 -5.31 -19.53 22.43
C CYS A 3 -5.13 -18.02 22.75
N HIS A 4 -5.67 -17.14 21.90
CA HIS A 4 -5.51 -15.68 21.99
C HIS A 4 -6.82 -14.99 21.56
N THR A 5 -7.65 -14.68 22.54
CA THR A 5 -8.91 -13.95 22.44
C THR A 5 -8.88 -12.73 23.34
N THR A 6 -9.83 -11.80 23.20
CA THR A 6 -9.95 -10.65 24.12
C THR A 6 -10.05 -11.07 25.60
N GLY A 7 -10.59 -12.26 25.90
CA GLY A 7 -10.70 -12.78 27.27
C GLY A 7 -9.51 -13.60 27.76
N TRP A 8 -8.65 -14.07 26.86
CA TRP A 8 -7.56 -14.97 27.22
C TRP A 8 -6.39 -14.87 26.25
N SER A 9 -5.19 -14.58 26.77
CA SER A 9 -3.95 -14.75 26.00
C SER A 9 -2.82 -15.11 26.93
N THR A 10 -2.02 -16.10 26.53
CA THR A 10 -0.71 -16.35 27.11
C THR A 10 0.33 -15.60 26.28
N THR A 11 1.27 -14.90 26.92
CA THR A 11 2.37 -14.19 26.24
C THR A 11 3.76 -14.61 26.74
N ASP A 12 3.85 -15.76 27.42
CA ASP A 12 5.06 -16.36 28.02
C ASP A 12 5.94 -15.34 28.78
N PHE A 13 5.30 -14.37 29.44
CA PHE A 13 6.02 -13.33 30.18
C PHE A 13 6.40 -13.83 31.59
N ALA A 14 7.61 -13.50 32.04
CA ALA A 14 8.13 -13.95 33.33
C ALA A 14 7.33 -13.43 34.54
N ASP A 15 6.70 -12.26 34.40
CA ASP A 15 5.70 -11.74 35.33
C ASP A 15 4.28 -12.07 34.84
N PRO A 16 3.54 -12.97 35.53
CA PRO A 16 2.18 -13.34 35.16
C PRO A 16 1.20 -12.16 35.07
N ALA A 17 1.44 -11.05 35.77
CA ALA A 17 0.57 -9.87 35.69
C ALA A 17 0.77 -9.06 34.38
N ALA A 18 1.91 -9.23 33.73
CA ALA A 18 2.22 -8.69 32.41
C ALA A 18 2.02 -9.73 31.29
N ASP A 19 1.59 -10.95 31.65
CA ASP A 19 1.27 -12.02 30.72
C ASP A 19 -0.11 -11.83 30.08
N ARG A 20 -0.34 -10.65 29.49
CA ARG A 20 -1.62 -10.25 28.89
C ARG A 20 -1.43 -9.44 27.61
N HIS A 21 -2.41 -9.52 26.72
CA HIS A 21 -2.60 -8.55 25.65
C HIS A 21 -3.42 -7.36 26.16
N TRP A 22 -3.58 -6.32 25.34
CA TRP A 22 -4.33 -5.11 25.67
C TRP A 22 -5.48 -4.93 24.69
N PRO A 23 -6.69 -5.43 25.00
CA PRO A 23 -7.82 -5.35 24.09
C PRO A 23 -8.24 -3.89 23.88
N VAL A 24 -8.64 -3.55 22.65
CA VAL A 24 -8.94 -2.16 22.22
C VAL A 24 -10.05 -1.54 23.06
N TYR A 25 -11.10 -2.31 23.38
CA TYR A 25 -12.10 -1.95 24.39
C TYR A 25 -12.10 -3.00 25.50
N GLU A 26 -11.56 -2.62 26.65
CA GLU A 26 -11.49 -3.51 27.81
C GLU A 26 -12.91 -3.94 28.24
N GLY A 27 -13.07 -5.25 28.40
CA GLY A 27 -14.36 -5.87 28.73
C GLY A 27 -15.20 -6.25 27.53
N ASN A 28 -14.96 -5.74 26.31
CA ASN A 28 -15.79 -6.08 25.14
C ASN A 28 -15.17 -7.24 24.35
N TYR A 29 -15.85 -8.38 24.32
CA TYR A 29 -15.37 -9.58 23.63
C TYR A 29 -15.85 -9.64 22.16
N PHE A 30 -15.20 -8.89 21.27
CA PHE A 30 -15.60 -8.82 19.86
C PHE A 30 -15.53 -10.17 19.15
N GLU A 31 -14.48 -10.96 19.38
CA GLU A 31 -14.34 -12.27 18.74
C GLU A 31 -15.40 -13.25 19.24
N LEU A 32 -15.77 -13.16 20.53
CA LEU A 32 -16.81 -13.97 21.15
C LEU A 32 -18.19 -13.69 20.54
N ALA A 33 -18.49 -12.43 20.24
CA ALA A 33 -19.74 -12.07 19.58
C ALA A 33 -19.80 -12.62 18.14
N VAL A 34 -18.66 -12.58 17.43
CA VAL A 34 -18.58 -12.95 16.01
C VAL A 34 -18.52 -14.47 15.80
N TYR A 35 -17.80 -15.17 16.69
CA TYR A 35 -17.43 -16.57 16.54
C TYR A 35 -17.81 -17.45 17.74
N GLY A 36 -18.59 -16.93 18.68
CA GLY A 36 -19.07 -17.66 19.87
C GLY A 36 -17.98 -18.09 20.83
N ASP A 37 -18.35 -18.91 21.81
CA ASP A 37 -17.47 -19.28 22.92
C ASP A 37 -16.35 -20.21 22.43
N PHE A 38 -15.11 -19.76 22.64
CA PHE A 38 -13.91 -20.50 22.29
C PHE A 38 -13.37 -21.19 23.54
N SER A 39 -13.93 -22.36 23.86
CA SER A 39 -13.29 -23.24 24.83
C SER A 39 -12.06 -23.91 24.20
N MET A 40 -10.92 -23.89 24.91
CA MET A 40 -9.77 -24.73 24.52
C MET A 40 -10.07 -26.23 24.67
N GLU A 41 -11.07 -26.59 25.47
CA GLU A 41 -11.51 -27.98 25.65
C GLU A 41 -12.41 -28.44 24.49
N GLU A 42 -13.14 -27.52 23.87
CA GLU A 42 -14.04 -27.77 22.73
C GLU A 42 -13.81 -26.71 21.63
N PRO A 43 -12.70 -26.83 20.87
CA PRO A 43 -12.35 -25.84 19.85
C PRO A 43 -13.38 -25.83 18.71
N VAL A 44 -13.89 -24.63 18.37
CA VAL A 44 -14.69 -24.44 17.15
C VAL A 44 -13.89 -24.93 15.93
N GLN A 45 -14.46 -25.82 15.12
CA GLN A 45 -13.74 -26.32 13.96
C GLN A 45 -13.58 -25.22 12.92
N GLU A 46 -12.35 -25.00 12.47
CA GLU A 46 -12.02 -24.03 11.42
C GLU A 46 -12.87 -24.25 10.16
N SER A 47 -13.17 -25.51 9.82
CA SER A 47 -14.04 -25.88 8.72
C SER A 47 -15.45 -25.31 8.82
N ASP A 48 -15.96 -25.09 10.03
CA ASP A 48 -17.32 -24.62 10.30
C ASP A 48 -17.37 -23.09 10.23
N VAL A 49 -16.35 -22.42 10.77
CA VAL A 49 -16.20 -20.96 10.68
C VAL A 49 -16.02 -20.49 9.24
N HIS A 50 -15.20 -21.18 8.44
CA HIS A 50 -14.99 -20.84 7.02
C HIS A 50 -16.05 -21.44 6.09
N SER A 51 -17.05 -22.16 6.63
CA SER A 51 -18.06 -22.82 5.81
C SER A 51 -18.88 -21.83 4.97
N ILE A 52 -19.04 -20.59 5.45
CA ILE A 52 -19.69 -19.47 4.75
C ILE A 52 -18.98 -19.03 3.47
N PHE A 53 -17.68 -19.35 3.34
CA PHE A 53 -16.87 -19.06 2.15
C PHE A 53 -16.69 -20.29 1.23
N ARG A 54 -17.37 -21.42 1.50
CA ARG A 54 -17.24 -22.60 0.65
C ARG A 54 -17.75 -22.29 -0.75
N LEU A 55 -16.92 -22.63 -1.74
CA LEU A 55 -17.15 -22.42 -3.17
C LEU A 55 -18.17 -23.39 -3.80
N ALA A 56 -18.56 -24.44 -3.08
CA ALA A 56 -19.35 -25.53 -3.64
C ALA A 56 -20.73 -24.98 -4.06
N GLY A 57 -20.95 -24.86 -5.37
CA GLY A 57 -22.16 -24.34 -6.03
C GLY A 57 -22.27 -22.80 -6.12
N PHE A 58 -21.49 -22.06 -5.33
CA PHE A 58 -21.24 -20.64 -5.54
C PHE A 58 -20.49 -20.39 -6.86
N ALA A 59 -19.51 -21.24 -7.19
CA ALA A 59 -18.84 -21.25 -8.49
C ALA A 59 -19.48 -22.29 -9.44
N ASP A 60 -20.07 -21.82 -10.54
CA ASP A 60 -20.60 -22.65 -11.62
C ASP A 60 -19.49 -23.02 -12.61
N TYR A 61 -19.19 -24.32 -12.64
CA TYR A 61 -18.31 -24.97 -13.60
C TYR A 61 -19.09 -25.79 -14.65
N SER A 62 -20.41 -25.90 -14.50
CA SER A 62 -21.30 -26.73 -15.35
C SER A 62 -21.39 -26.23 -16.78
N TRP A 63 -21.19 -24.93 -17.01
CA TRP A 63 -21.15 -24.34 -18.35
C TRP A 63 -19.92 -24.77 -19.17
N CYS A 64 -18.85 -25.22 -18.50
CA CYS A 64 -17.62 -25.71 -19.14
C CYS A 64 -17.13 -27.06 -18.58
N GLY A 65 -18.08 -27.99 -18.33
CA GLY A 65 -17.73 -29.38 -18.07
C GLY A 65 -16.96 -30.03 -19.23
N SER A 66 -16.23 -31.11 -18.94
CA SER A 66 -15.25 -31.80 -19.83
C SER A 66 -15.76 -32.29 -21.21
N GLY A 67 -17.01 -32.00 -21.59
CA GLY A 67 -17.61 -32.35 -22.87
C GLY A 67 -18.19 -31.19 -23.67
N ASN A 68 -18.12 -29.93 -23.22
CA ASN A 68 -18.70 -28.79 -23.93
C ASN A 68 -17.62 -27.97 -24.66
N THR A 69 -17.43 -28.19 -25.96
CA THR A 69 -16.48 -27.43 -26.80
C THR A 69 -17.01 -26.07 -27.26
N GLY A 70 -18.24 -25.70 -26.88
CA GLY A 70 -18.90 -24.44 -27.24
C GLY A 70 -18.99 -23.43 -26.10
N CYS A 71 -18.06 -23.45 -25.13
CA CYS A 71 -18.07 -22.52 -23.99
C CYS A 71 -17.98 -21.06 -24.48
N ASN A 72 -19.08 -20.32 -24.37
CA ASN A 72 -19.12 -18.88 -24.60
C ASN A 72 -19.33 -18.17 -23.25
N PRO A 73 -18.31 -17.49 -22.69
CA PRO A 73 -18.43 -16.79 -21.42
C PRO A 73 -19.50 -15.70 -21.42
N ASN A 74 -19.90 -15.18 -22.59
CA ASN A 74 -20.95 -14.16 -22.73
C ASN A 74 -22.37 -14.72 -22.50
N GLN A 75 -22.52 -16.04 -22.44
CA GLN A 75 -23.81 -16.72 -22.21
C GLN A 75 -23.93 -17.33 -20.81
N ALA A 76 -22.87 -17.26 -20.00
CA ALA A 76 -22.89 -17.79 -18.65
C ALA A 76 -23.62 -16.83 -17.70
N VAL A 77 -24.49 -17.36 -16.85
CA VAL A 77 -25.28 -16.58 -15.89
C VAL A 77 -24.47 -16.49 -14.59
N GLY A 78 -23.79 -15.36 -14.35
CA GLY A 78 -23.01 -15.14 -13.14
C GLY A 78 -22.05 -13.95 -13.22
N ILE A 79 -21.40 -13.63 -12.10
CA ILE A 79 -20.37 -12.60 -11.97
C ILE A 79 -18.99 -13.27 -11.87
N ARG A 80 -18.00 -12.75 -12.58
CA ARG A 80 -16.60 -13.13 -12.38
C ARG A 80 -15.94 -12.06 -11.50
N PRO A 81 -15.40 -12.38 -10.31
CA PRO A 81 -14.67 -11.41 -9.53
C PRO A 81 -13.37 -11.11 -10.25
N TRP A 82 -12.82 -9.97 -9.90
CA TRP A 82 -11.64 -9.45 -10.56
C TRP A 82 -10.44 -10.40 -10.40
N GLY A 83 -9.76 -10.68 -11.52
CA GLY A 83 -8.58 -11.54 -11.59
C GLY A 83 -8.85 -13.06 -11.61
N LEU A 84 -10.10 -13.51 -11.49
CA LEU A 84 -10.42 -14.95 -11.52
C LEU A 84 -10.43 -15.47 -12.97
N ASP A 85 -9.75 -16.60 -13.24
CA ASP A 85 -9.73 -17.22 -14.58
C ASP A 85 -11.11 -17.81 -14.95
N PHE A 86 -11.42 -17.89 -16.25
CA PHE A 86 -12.71 -18.44 -16.70
C PHE A 86 -12.88 -19.93 -16.37
N ASN A 87 -11.80 -20.70 -16.24
CA ASN A 87 -11.84 -22.10 -15.82
C ASN A 87 -11.97 -22.23 -14.30
N CYS A 88 -11.70 -21.17 -13.54
CA CYS A 88 -11.89 -21.12 -12.09
C CYS A 88 -13.36 -20.93 -11.69
N GLY A 89 -14.28 -20.85 -12.66
CA GLY A 89 -15.73 -20.80 -12.46
C GLY A 89 -16.30 -19.39 -12.53
N LEU A 90 -17.62 -19.28 -12.41
CA LEU A 90 -18.34 -18.02 -12.33
C LEU A 90 -19.24 -18.02 -11.12
N TYR A 91 -19.40 -16.88 -10.44
CA TYR A 91 -20.28 -16.78 -9.28
C TYR A 91 -21.72 -16.64 -9.74
N ARG A 92 -22.55 -17.64 -9.46
CA ARG A 92 -23.97 -17.54 -9.82
C ARG A 92 -24.70 -16.64 -8.85
N THR A 93 -25.17 -15.50 -9.34
CA THR A 93 -26.05 -14.61 -8.58
C THR A 93 -27.49 -15.13 -8.50
N ASP A 94 -27.83 -16.18 -9.24
CA ASP A 94 -29.17 -16.77 -9.35
C ASP A 94 -29.25 -18.19 -8.75
N ALA A 95 -28.14 -18.77 -8.29
CA ALA A 95 -28.11 -20.09 -7.68
C ALA A 95 -28.53 -20.01 -6.21
N TYR A 96 -29.84 -19.97 -5.99
CA TYR A 96 -30.44 -19.96 -4.65
C TYR A 96 -30.41 -21.33 -3.93
N ASN A 97 -29.92 -22.39 -4.59
CA ASN A 97 -29.97 -23.78 -4.12
C ASN A 97 -28.56 -24.38 -3.95
N ASP A 98 -27.68 -23.63 -3.30
CA ASP A 98 -26.32 -24.07 -2.96
C ASP A 98 -26.34 -25.24 -1.94
N PRO A 99 -25.29 -26.09 -1.84
CA PRO A 99 -25.17 -27.06 -0.76
C PRO A 99 -25.09 -26.31 0.58
N PHE A 100 -26.27 -26.14 1.16
CA PHE A 100 -26.55 -25.82 2.54
C PHE A 100 -25.47 -26.40 3.45
N VAL A 101 -24.75 -25.52 4.15
CA VAL A 101 -24.10 -25.93 5.38
C VAL A 101 -25.24 -26.24 6.34
N GLY A 102 -25.32 -27.48 6.80
CA GLY A 102 -26.21 -27.84 7.90
C GLY A 102 -26.05 -26.84 9.02
N LEU A 103 -26.99 -25.92 9.18
CA LEU A 103 -26.98 -25.00 10.31
C LEU A 103 -27.26 -25.84 11.55
N ASP A 104 -26.29 -25.84 12.44
CA ASP A 104 -26.59 -26.01 13.85
C ASP A 104 -26.86 -24.59 14.37
N ASP A 105 -28.02 -24.38 15.00
CA ASP A 105 -28.45 -23.05 15.47
C ASP A 105 -27.46 -22.43 16.48
N ASP A 106 -26.58 -23.27 17.04
CA ASP A 106 -25.55 -22.93 18.02
C ASP A 106 -24.19 -22.59 17.40
N ILE A 107 -24.00 -22.74 16.07
CA ILE A 107 -22.72 -22.42 15.41
C ILE A 107 -22.69 -20.97 14.90
N PRO A 108 -21.71 -20.17 15.33
CA PRO A 108 -21.51 -18.79 14.88
C PRO A 108 -20.66 -18.73 13.59
N TYR A 109 -21.19 -18.11 12.53
CA TYR A 109 -20.58 -18.06 11.19
C TYR A 109 -20.07 -16.65 10.83
N MET A 110 -19.12 -16.12 11.59
CA MET A 110 -18.52 -14.79 11.38
C MET A 110 -19.46 -13.58 11.52
N SER A 111 -20.68 -13.78 12.03
CA SER A 111 -21.65 -12.71 12.32
C SER A 111 -22.70 -13.20 13.33
N GLY A 112 -22.26 -14.01 14.30
CA GLY A 112 -23.14 -14.78 15.17
C GLY A 112 -23.85 -15.93 14.44
N SER A 113 -24.88 -16.50 15.07
CA SER A 113 -25.69 -17.56 14.47
C SER A 113 -26.63 -17.02 13.40
N PHE A 114 -26.99 -17.90 12.45
CA PHE A 114 -27.95 -17.60 11.40
C PHE A 114 -29.31 -18.23 11.75
N PRO A 115 -30.45 -17.56 11.46
CA PRO A 115 -31.77 -18.13 11.67
C PRO A 115 -31.92 -19.48 10.98
N GLU A 116 -32.66 -20.38 11.62
CA GLU A 116 -33.08 -21.65 11.04
C GLU A 116 -33.66 -21.43 9.62
N GLY A 117 -33.10 -22.11 8.63
CA GLY A 117 -33.49 -21.99 7.22
C GLY A 117 -32.78 -20.91 6.40
N ALA A 118 -31.86 -20.14 6.99
CA ALA A 118 -30.88 -19.37 6.21
C ALA A 118 -29.93 -20.31 5.45
N LEU A 119 -29.32 -19.83 4.37
CA LEU A 119 -28.33 -20.60 3.62
C LEU A 119 -26.93 -20.43 4.23
N ALA A 120 -26.73 -19.41 5.08
CA ALA A 120 -25.46 -19.01 5.71
C ALA A 120 -24.31 -18.99 4.71
N ASN A 121 -24.55 -18.27 3.62
CA ASN A 121 -23.58 -18.03 2.55
C ASN A 121 -23.18 -16.55 2.52
N LEU A 122 -22.31 -16.19 1.58
CA LEU A 122 -21.82 -14.81 1.43
C LEU A 122 -22.96 -13.78 1.19
N PHE A 123 -24.05 -14.16 0.52
CA PHE A 123 -25.20 -13.27 0.30
C PHE A 123 -26.01 -13.02 1.57
N ASP A 124 -26.00 -13.95 2.52
CA ASP A 124 -26.61 -13.75 3.84
C ASP A 124 -25.68 -12.95 4.77
N LEU A 125 -24.35 -13.10 4.60
CA LEU A 125 -23.35 -12.35 5.36
C LEU A 125 -23.29 -10.87 4.95
N GLU A 126 -23.35 -10.57 3.66
CA GLU A 126 -23.19 -9.20 3.15
C GLU A 126 -24.19 -8.20 3.75
N PRO A 127 -25.52 -8.45 3.79
CA PRO A 127 -26.47 -7.54 4.41
C PRO A 127 -26.22 -7.34 5.90
N ARG A 128 -25.76 -8.37 6.61
CA ARG A 128 -25.39 -8.29 8.04
C ARG A 128 -24.15 -7.44 8.24
N PHE A 129 -23.14 -7.62 7.40
CA PHE A 129 -21.94 -6.80 7.43
C PHE A 129 -22.25 -5.33 7.19
N ARG A 130 -23.07 -5.02 6.17
CA ARG A 130 -23.55 -3.66 5.92
C ARG A 130 -24.33 -3.09 7.11
N ALA A 131 -25.26 -3.86 7.68
CA ALA A 131 -26.01 -3.42 8.85
C ALA A 131 -25.10 -3.16 10.07
N GLY A 132 -24.07 -3.98 10.26
CA GLY A 132 -23.06 -3.78 11.30
C GLY A 132 -22.22 -2.53 11.09
N LEU A 133 -21.84 -2.22 9.84
CA LEU A 133 -21.14 -0.99 9.49
C LEU A 133 -22.03 0.24 9.75
N ASP A 134 -23.28 0.22 9.28
CA ASP A 134 -24.23 1.32 9.51
C ASP A 134 -24.46 1.54 11.02
N ALA A 135 -24.70 0.47 11.78
CA ALA A 135 -24.92 0.55 13.22
C ALA A 135 -23.69 1.05 14.00
N LEU A 136 -22.49 0.60 13.63
CA LEU A 136 -21.24 1.02 14.25
C LEU A 136 -20.95 2.51 13.98
N ALA A 137 -21.18 2.98 12.75
CA ALA A 137 -21.01 4.39 12.40
C ALA A 137 -22.04 5.29 13.10
N ASP A 138 -23.30 4.83 13.24
CA ASP A 138 -24.38 5.63 13.84
C ASP A 138 -24.31 5.69 15.37
N SER A 139 -24.01 4.56 16.02
CA SER A 139 -24.18 4.39 17.48
C SER A 139 -22.91 3.98 18.22
N GLY A 140 -21.81 3.71 17.51
CA GLY A 140 -20.57 3.20 18.10
C GLY A 140 -20.72 1.77 18.63
N VAL A 141 -19.87 1.42 19.61
CA VAL A 141 -19.89 0.11 20.25
C VAL A 141 -20.78 0.16 21.49
N SER A 142 -21.83 -0.68 21.53
CA SER A 142 -22.64 -0.93 22.72
C SER A 142 -22.41 -2.35 23.24
N ALA A 143 -22.15 -2.47 24.54
CA ALA A 143 -21.92 -3.73 25.21
C ALA A 143 -22.56 -3.76 26.60
N THR A 144 -23.12 -4.91 26.96
CA THR A 144 -23.71 -5.18 28.27
C THR A 144 -22.94 -6.31 28.94
N ASP A 145 -22.39 -6.08 30.14
CA ASP A 145 -21.57 -7.05 30.89
C ASP A 145 -20.42 -7.67 30.07
N GLY A 146 -19.89 -6.90 29.12
CA GLY A 146 -18.79 -7.28 28.25
C GLY A 146 -19.16 -8.06 26.99
N MET A 147 -20.43 -8.37 26.82
CA MET A 147 -20.96 -8.94 25.58
C MET A 147 -21.51 -7.83 24.69
N LEU A 148 -21.16 -7.89 23.41
CA LEU A 148 -21.74 -6.96 22.42
C LEU A 148 -23.22 -7.27 22.25
N ASP A 149 -24.02 -6.21 22.16
CA ASP A 149 -25.47 -6.35 21.97
C ASP A 149 -25.82 -6.85 20.55
N ASP A 150 -24.95 -6.57 19.56
CA ASP A 150 -25.11 -6.97 18.16
C ASP A 150 -23.81 -7.60 17.61
N PRO A 151 -23.83 -8.89 17.19
CA PRO A 151 -22.65 -9.54 16.60
C PRO A 151 -22.23 -8.93 15.25
N ASN A 152 -23.15 -8.27 14.53
CA ASN A 152 -22.83 -7.57 13.28
C ASN A 152 -21.92 -6.37 13.54
N VAL A 153 -22.17 -5.63 14.64
CA VAL A 153 -21.28 -4.55 15.11
C VAL A 153 -19.92 -5.12 15.50
N GLY A 154 -19.88 -6.31 16.08
CA GLY A 154 -18.63 -7.02 16.38
C GLY A 154 -17.77 -7.28 15.13
N MET A 155 -18.37 -7.80 14.07
CA MET A 155 -17.68 -8.03 12.79
C MET A 155 -17.23 -6.72 12.15
N ALA A 156 -18.11 -5.71 12.10
CA ALA A 156 -17.80 -4.39 11.57
C ALA A 156 -16.65 -3.71 12.32
N PHE A 157 -16.59 -3.90 13.65
CA PHE A 157 -15.52 -3.37 14.48
C PHE A 157 -14.19 -4.06 14.20
N LEU A 158 -14.15 -5.39 14.16
CA LEU A 158 -12.92 -6.14 13.82
C LEU A 158 -12.40 -5.79 12.43
N PHE A 159 -13.29 -5.60 11.46
CA PHE A 159 -12.94 -5.08 10.14
C PHE A 159 -12.32 -3.68 10.24
N SER A 160 -12.98 -2.76 10.92
CA SER A 160 -12.52 -1.37 11.08
C SER A 160 -11.16 -1.29 11.77
N MET A 161 -10.96 -2.11 12.81
CA MET A 161 -9.71 -2.23 13.54
C MET A 161 -8.59 -2.77 12.65
N ASN A 162 -8.89 -3.78 11.82
CA ASN A 162 -7.93 -4.29 10.85
C ASN A 162 -7.53 -3.22 9.83
N GLN A 163 -8.50 -2.51 9.26
CA GLN A 163 -8.23 -1.42 8.31
C GLN A 163 -7.41 -0.29 8.94
N ALA A 164 -7.72 0.10 10.18
CA ALA A 164 -6.94 1.08 10.94
C ALA A 164 -5.49 0.62 11.16
N ASN A 165 -5.30 -0.64 11.55
CA ASN A 165 -3.98 -1.23 11.75
C ASN A 165 -3.17 -1.31 10.45
N GLU A 166 -3.79 -1.73 9.34
CA GLU A 166 -3.10 -1.81 8.05
C GLU A 166 -2.78 -0.41 7.50
N MET A 167 -3.67 0.59 7.62
CA MET A 167 -3.33 1.97 7.24
C MET A 167 -2.18 2.52 8.08
N TRP A 168 -2.20 2.31 9.40
CA TRP A 168 -1.10 2.69 10.27
C TRP A 168 0.19 1.99 9.85
N LYS A 169 0.15 0.68 9.60
CA LYS A 169 1.32 -0.09 9.18
C LYS A 169 1.87 0.36 7.83
N GLU A 170 1.01 0.73 6.87
CA GLU A 170 1.47 1.31 5.60
C GLU A 170 2.08 2.70 5.79
N GLY A 171 1.54 3.52 6.69
CA GLY A 171 2.05 4.87 6.95
C GLY A 171 3.25 4.95 7.91
N MET A 172 3.43 3.96 8.78
CA MET A 172 4.42 3.97 9.86
C MET A 172 5.39 2.78 9.84
N GLY A 173 5.16 1.79 8.97
CA GLY A 173 6.01 0.60 8.83
C GLY A 173 5.80 -0.52 9.84
N TYR A 174 5.13 -0.24 10.95
CA TYR A 174 4.96 -1.18 12.05
C TYR A 174 3.49 -1.37 12.40
N SER A 175 3.11 -2.60 12.72
CA SER A 175 1.75 -2.91 13.17
C SER A 175 1.53 -2.47 14.62
N LEU A 176 0.34 -1.97 14.95
CA LEU A 176 -0.11 -1.72 16.33
C LEU A 176 -0.50 -3.00 17.06
N THR A 177 -0.51 -4.12 16.33
CA THR A 177 -0.84 -5.44 16.84
C THR A 177 0.32 -6.42 16.60
N VAL A 178 0.47 -7.40 17.48
CA VAL A 178 1.44 -8.50 17.29
C VAL A 178 0.80 -9.65 16.48
N ALA A 179 1.49 -10.77 16.33
CA ALA A 179 1.04 -11.89 15.48
C ALA A 179 -0.37 -12.43 15.82
N ASN A 180 -0.82 -12.26 17.08
CA ASN A 180 -2.17 -12.64 17.51
C ASN A 180 -3.24 -11.55 17.24
N ARG A 181 -2.90 -10.48 16.52
CA ARG A 181 -3.78 -9.36 16.15
C ARG A 181 -4.28 -8.50 17.32
N PHE A 182 -3.64 -8.58 18.49
CA PHE A 182 -3.89 -7.67 19.62
C PHE A 182 -2.71 -6.74 19.89
N PRO A 183 -2.98 -5.54 20.45
CA PRO A 183 -1.95 -4.68 21.01
C PRO A 183 -1.22 -5.35 22.19
N ARG A 184 0.09 -5.08 22.31
CA ARG A 184 0.93 -5.65 23.38
C ARG A 184 1.06 -4.72 24.59
N ASN A 185 0.75 -3.44 24.46
CA ASN A 185 0.79 -2.47 25.55
C ASN A 185 -0.34 -1.42 25.41
N PRO A 186 -0.60 -0.61 26.47
CA PRO A 186 -1.69 0.37 26.44
C PRO A 186 -1.49 1.44 25.36
N ASP A 187 -0.24 1.82 25.10
CA ASP A 187 0.07 2.88 24.13
C ASP A 187 -0.32 2.44 22.70
N GLN A 188 -0.01 1.20 22.32
CA GLN A 188 -0.48 0.62 21.05
C GLN A 188 -2.01 0.49 20.99
N ARG A 189 -2.62 0.05 22.11
CA ARG A 189 -4.07 -0.08 22.22
C ARG A 189 -4.77 1.26 21.98
N ASP A 190 -4.31 2.31 22.65
CA ASP A 190 -4.95 3.63 22.60
C ASP A 190 -4.82 4.25 21.20
N VAL A 191 -3.67 4.08 20.53
CA VAL A 191 -3.49 4.51 19.14
C VAL A 191 -4.44 3.72 18.22
N LEU A 192 -4.50 2.39 18.35
CA LEU A 192 -5.38 1.56 17.51
C LEU A 192 -6.85 1.90 17.74
N ALA A 193 -7.27 2.12 19.00
CA ALA A 193 -8.61 2.55 19.36
C ALA A 193 -8.97 3.87 18.67
N GLY A 194 -8.12 4.90 18.84
CA GLY A 194 -8.36 6.22 18.27
C GLY A 194 -8.45 6.21 16.73
N LEU A 195 -7.60 5.43 16.05
CA LEU A 195 -7.66 5.29 14.60
C LEU A 195 -8.89 4.51 14.13
N THR A 196 -9.27 3.46 14.87
CA THR A 196 -10.49 2.68 14.59
C THR A 196 -11.73 3.57 14.72
N GLU A 197 -11.82 4.37 15.79
CA GLU A 197 -12.87 5.35 16.01
C GLU A 197 -12.90 6.42 14.92
N ALA A 198 -11.74 6.99 14.57
CA ALA A 198 -11.65 7.96 13.48
C ALA A 198 -12.16 7.38 12.15
N PHE A 199 -11.88 6.10 11.88
CA PHE A 199 -12.31 5.44 10.66
C PHE A 199 -13.84 5.29 10.60
N PHE A 200 -14.48 4.67 11.61
CA PHE A 200 -15.93 4.47 11.53
C PHE A 200 -16.74 5.76 11.76
N ASN A 201 -16.26 6.71 12.60
CA ASN A 201 -16.92 8.01 12.81
C ASN A 201 -16.87 8.90 11.54
N SER A 202 -15.90 8.67 10.66
CA SER A 202 -15.82 9.36 9.36
C SER A 202 -16.65 8.68 8.26
N GLY A 203 -17.47 7.69 8.60
CA GLY A 203 -18.21 6.89 7.62
C GLY A 203 -17.28 6.03 6.77
N TYR A 204 -16.24 5.45 7.37
CA TYR A 204 -15.26 4.56 6.71
C TYR A 204 -14.44 5.25 5.62
N SER A 205 -14.11 6.53 5.80
CA SER A 205 -13.32 7.30 4.84
C SER A 205 -11.82 6.95 4.93
N PRO A 206 -11.22 6.33 3.90
CA PRO A 206 -9.78 6.04 3.89
C PRO A 206 -8.94 7.33 3.94
N ARG A 207 -9.46 8.42 3.37
CA ARG A 207 -8.81 9.74 3.39
C ARG A 207 -8.73 10.31 4.80
N SER A 208 -9.82 10.21 5.57
CA SER A 208 -9.84 10.68 6.96
C SER A 208 -8.91 9.85 7.84
N LEU A 209 -8.88 8.53 7.62
CA LEU A 209 -7.96 7.65 8.33
C LEU A 209 -6.49 7.95 7.98
N MET A 210 -6.18 8.17 6.70
CA MET A 210 -4.84 8.58 6.26
C MET A 210 -4.42 9.90 6.91
N ALA A 211 -5.31 10.91 6.92
CA ALA A 211 -5.04 12.18 7.59
C ALA A 211 -4.80 12.01 9.10
N ALA A 212 -5.57 11.13 9.77
CA ALA A 212 -5.37 10.82 11.18
C ALA A 212 -4.01 10.17 11.45
N VAL A 213 -3.51 9.32 10.55
CA VAL A 213 -2.17 8.72 10.63
C VAL A 213 -1.08 9.78 10.39
N THR A 214 -1.16 10.56 9.31
CA THR A 214 -0.11 11.52 8.92
C THR A 214 -0.02 12.73 9.85
N THR A 215 -1.10 13.09 10.54
CA THR A 215 -1.09 14.14 11.57
C THR A 215 -0.79 13.59 12.98
N HIS A 216 -0.62 12.28 13.13
CA HIS A 216 -0.31 11.68 14.41
C HIS A 216 1.07 12.13 14.89
N ARG A 217 1.24 12.36 16.20
CA ARG A 217 2.52 12.76 16.82
C ARG A 217 3.70 11.84 16.53
N TYR A 218 3.41 10.61 16.11
CA TYR A 218 4.41 9.60 15.80
C TYR A 218 4.89 9.72 14.35
N PHE A 219 4.03 10.17 13.44
CA PHE A 219 4.39 10.47 12.05
C PHE A 219 5.11 11.82 11.97
N ASN A 220 4.53 12.86 12.57
CA ASN A 220 5.09 14.21 12.56
C ASN A 220 5.89 14.53 13.83
N GLN A 221 7.06 13.91 13.96
CA GLN A 221 7.94 14.16 15.10
C GLN A 221 8.83 15.38 14.88
N ALA A 222 9.00 16.15 15.95
CA ALA A 222 10.01 17.19 15.96
C ALA A 222 11.42 16.57 16.08
N PRO A 223 12.45 17.16 15.43
CA PRO A 223 13.82 16.67 15.49
C PRO A 223 14.34 16.49 16.93
N PRO A 224 15.17 15.46 17.22
CA PRO A 224 15.59 15.13 18.59
C PRO A 224 16.24 16.29 19.37
N ASP A 225 16.94 17.19 18.66
CA ASP A 225 17.59 18.38 19.20
C ASP A 225 16.61 19.51 19.58
N THR A 226 15.41 19.53 19.00
CA THR A 226 14.36 20.52 19.30
C THR A 226 13.45 20.11 20.47
N CYS A 227 13.42 18.82 20.81
CA CYS A 227 12.47 18.26 21.78
C CYS A 227 12.90 18.36 23.25
N GLY A 228 14.12 18.80 23.55
CA GLY A 228 14.65 18.86 24.93
C GLY A 228 14.65 17.50 25.65
N ALA A 229 14.60 16.40 24.89
CA ALA A 229 14.49 15.05 25.42
C ALA A 229 15.80 14.64 26.09
N SER A 230 15.71 14.11 27.33
CA SER A 230 16.87 13.64 28.09
C SER A 230 17.32 12.22 27.70
N SER A 231 16.60 11.55 26.81
CA SER A 231 16.87 10.19 26.33
C SER A 231 16.49 10.04 24.86
N PRO A 232 17.24 9.26 24.06
CA PRO A 232 16.84 8.85 22.73
C PRO A 232 15.49 8.09 22.70
N TYR A 233 15.13 7.41 23.79
CA TYR A 233 13.91 6.58 23.92
C TYR A 233 12.78 7.28 24.67
N HIS A 234 12.54 8.55 24.36
CA HIS A 234 11.58 9.39 25.11
C HIS A 234 10.12 9.13 24.73
N MET A 235 9.86 8.34 23.69
CA MET A 235 8.53 8.05 23.22
C MET A 235 7.95 6.78 23.82
N PRO A 236 6.61 6.70 24.01
CA PRO A 236 5.99 5.43 24.37
C PRO A 236 6.23 4.36 23.30
N ALA A 237 6.40 3.11 23.75
CA ALA A 237 6.81 1.95 22.96
C ALA A 237 5.71 1.44 22.01
N VAL A 238 5.46 2.16 20.92
CA VAL A 238 4.41 1.83 19.95
C VAL A 238 4.93 1.01 18.76
N PHE A 239 6.21 1.13 18.42
CA PHE A 239 6.82 0.54 17.21
C PHE A 239 7.45 -0.79 17.56
N ASP A 240 8.35 -0.80 18.55
CA ASP A 240 8.79 -2.02 19.22
C ASP A 240 8.12 -2.12 20.60
N PRO A 241 6.99 -2.84 20.72
CA PRO A 241 6.31 -2.96 22.00
C PRO A 241 7.06 -3.83 23.02
N PHE A 242 8.08 -4.58 22.60
CA PHE A 242 8.87 -5.44 23.48
C PHE A 242 9.91 -4.66 24.28
N THR A 243 10.27 -3.46 23.85
CA THR A 243 11.15 -2.53 24.60
C THR A 243 10.66 -2.28 26.02
N LYS A 244 9.35 -2.32 26.30
CA LYS A 244 8.80 -2.20 27.68
C LYS A 244 9.39 -3.22 28.66
N SER A 245 9.88 -4.35 28.16
CA SER A 245 10.52 -5.42 28.92
C SER A 245 12.05 -5.30 29.03
N ALA A 246 12.65 -4.26 28.44
CA ALA A 246 14.08 -4.02 28.48
C ALA A 246 14.62 -3.96 29.92
N SER A 247 15.80 -4.53 30.11
CA SER A 247 16.48 -4.58 31.40
C SER A 247 16.92 -3.18 31.85
N ASP A 248 17.36 -2.34 30.92
CA ASP A 248 17.62 -0.92 31.16
C ASP A 248 16.30 -0.12 31.12
N PRO A 249 15.92 0.57 32.22
CA PRO A 249 14.74 1.43 32.22
C PRO A 249 14.76 2.55 31.18
N GLN A 250 15.95 2.99 30.72
CA GLN A 250 16.08 4.03 29.70
C GLN A 250 15.73 3.55 28.30
N GLU A 251 15.75 2.23 28.04
CA GLU A 251 15.44 1.61 26.76
C GLU A 251 13.98 1.14 26.67
N ARG A 252 13.12 1.49 27.63
CA ARG A 252 11.72 1.01 27.69
C ARG A 252 10.72 1.81 26.85
N GLY A 253 11.21 2.76 26.07
CA GLY A 253 10.44 3.53 25.09
C GLY A 253 10.86 3.18 23.67
N ASN A 254 10.22 3.80 22.69
CA ASN A 254 10.74 3.82 21.32
C ASN A 254 11.79 4.92 21.20
N GLY A 255 12.86 4.64 20.46
CA GLY A 255 13.79 5.63 19.93
C GLY A 255 13.54 5.91 18.45
N VAL A 256 14.31 6.85 17.90
CA VAL A 256 14.29 7.19 16.47
C VAL A 256 14.66 6.00 15.60
N GLY A 257 15.56 5.13 16.09
CA GLY A 257 15.93 3.90 15.39
C GLY A 257 14.78 2.90 15.23
N ASP A 258 13.80 2.91 16.14
CA ASP A 258 12.64 2.01 16.07
C ASP A 258 11.59 2.47 15.06
N MET A 259 11.79 3.65 14.45
CA MET A 259 10.99 4.16 13.34
C MET A 259 11.58 3.84 11.98
N LEU A 260 12.88 3.50 11.93
CA LEU A 260 13.57 3.24 10.69
C LEU A 260 13.05 1.94 10.10
N HIS A 261 12.16 2.08 9.14
CA HIS A 261 11.61 0.99 8.37
C HIS A 261 11.79 1.28 6.90
N ARG A 262 11.72 0.22 6.11
CA ARG A 262 11.71 0.34 4.67
C ARG A 262 10.27 0.59 4.21
N TYR A 263 10.08 1.51 3.27
CA TYR A 263 8.79 1.67 2.59
C TYR A 263 8.32 0.34 1.97
N SER A 264 7.02 0.10 1.88
CA SER A 264 6.51 -1.10 1.22
C SER A 264 7.00 -1.15 -0.24
N GLY A 265 7.19 -2.35 -0.80
CA GLY A 265 7.75 -2.52 -2.15
C GLY A 265 6.99 -1.73 -3.21
N TRP A 266 5.67 -1.61 -3.05
CA TRP A 266 4.81 -0.79 -3.91
C TRP A 266 5.10 0.71 -3.82
N VAL A 267 5.25 1.25 -2.60
CA VAL A 267 5.58 2.66 -2.39
C VAL A 267 6.98 2.96 -2.93
N LEU A 268 7.97 2.14 -2.61
CA LEU A 268 9.33 2.27 -3.14
C LEU A 268 9.34 2.31 -4.67
N LEU A 269 8.65 1.35 -5.30
CA LEU A 269 8.66 1.24 -6.74
C LEU A 269 7.98 2.45 -7.39
N GLN A 270 6.82 2.88 -6.89
CA GLN A 270 6.17 4.08 -7.39
C GLN A 270 7.02 5.34 -7.19
N SER A 271 7.67 5.49 -6.03
CA SER A 271 8.56 6.61 -5.76
C SER A 271 9.73 6.64 -6.74
N ALA A 272 10.34 5.48 -7.05
CA ALA A 272 11.41 5.39 -8.04
C ALA A 272 10.92 5.76 -9.45
N MET A 273 9.81 5.13 -9.90
CA MET A 273 9.28 5.38 -11.24
C MET A 273 8.88 6.85 -11.43
N ARG A 274 8.19 7.45 -10.44
CA ARG A 274 7.79 8.86 -10.49
C ARG A 274 8.95 9.83 -10.37
N SER A 275 10.00 9.48 -9.63
CA SER A 275 11.17 10.35 -9.48
C SER A 275 12.00 10.38 -10.78
N MET A 276 12.11 9.24 -11.43
CA MET A 276 12.90 9.07 -12.65
C MET A 276 12.12 9.31 -13.93
N TRP A 277 10.80 9.51 -13.85
CA TRP A 277 9.89 9.61 -14.99
C TRP A 277 9.78 8.34 -15.85
N TRP A 278 9.92 7.18 -15.21
CA TRP A 278 9.71 5.87 -15.83
C TRP A 278 8.24 5.43 -15.74
N ASP A 279 7.85 4.47 -16.56
CA ASP A 279 6.49 3.94 -16.53
C ASP A 279 6.19 3.26 -15.17
N LEU A 280 5.01 3.54 -14.60
CA LEU A 280 4.54 2.86 -13.40
C LEU A 280 4.43 1.35 -13.63
N PRO A 281 4.47 0.53 -12.56
CA PRO A 281 4.20 -0.90 -12.66
C PRO A 281 2.80 -1.19 -13.23
N GLU A 282 2.75 -2.03 -14.25
CA GLU A 282 1.50 -2.59 -14.74
C GLU A 282 1.05 -3.78 -13.88
N GLN A 283 0.51 -3.50 -12.70
CA GLN A 283 0.26 -4.51 -11.65
C GLN A 283 -0.48 -5.78 -12.12
N PHE A 284 -1.39 -5.66 -13.10
CA PHE A 284 -2.22 -6.77 -13.57
C PHE A 284 -2.10 -7.08 -15.07
N GLY A 285 -1.08 -6.52 -15.74
CA GLY A 285 -0.88 -6.67 -17.18
C GLY A 285 -1.87 -5.88 -18.06
N PRO A 286 -1.62 -5.82 -19.38
CA PRO A 286 -2.25 -4.86 -20.30
C PRO A 286 -3.67 -5.20 -20.72
N THR A 287 -4.13 -6.39 -20.39
CA THR A 287 -5.42 -6.92 -20.84
C THR A 287 -6.54 -6.79 -19.82
N THR A 288 -6.25 -6.38 -18.57
CA THR A 288 -7.29 -6.27 -17.53
C THR A 288 -8.24 -5.08 -17.73
N ALA A 289 -7.79 -4.00 -18.37
CA ALA A 289 -8.64 -2.85 -18.69
C ALA A 289 -9.70 -3.13 -19.77
N TYR A 290 -9.48 -4.14 -20.63
CA TYR A 290 -10.34 -4.41 -21.79
C TYR A 290 -11.36 -5.53 -21.62
N ALA A 291 -11.29 -6.31 -20.53
CA ALA A 291 -12.26 -7.38 -20.29
C ALA A 291 -13.71 -6.87 -20.16
N PHE A 292 -13.91 -5.58 -19.82
CA PHE A 292 -15.25 -4.99 -19.68
C PHE A 292 -15.77 -4.27 -20.93
N LEU A 293 -14.89 -3.72 -21.78
CA LEU A 293 -15.29 -2.86 -22.91
C LEU A 293 -15.52 -3.62 -24.23
N VAL A 294 -14.83 -4.74 -24.46
CA VAL A 294 -14.96 -5.49 -25.73
C VAL A 294 -16.36 -6.12 -25.88
N GLY A 295 -16.98 -6.55 -24.79
CA GLY A 295 -18.37 -7.01 -24.81
C GLY A 295 -19.37 -5.91 -25.18
N TYR A 296 -19.13 -4.67 -24.72
CA TYR A 296 -20.03 -3.55 -24.99
C TYR A 296 -19.92 -3.00 -26.42
N VAL A 297 -18.72 -3.04 -27.02
CA VAL A 297 -18.48 -2.53 -28.38
C VAL A 297 -18.78 -3.58 -29.46
N ALA A 298 -18.63 -4.87 -29.17
CA ALA A 298 -19.01 -5.94 -30.10
C ALA A 298 -20.54 -6.05 -30.31
N ASP A 299 -21.33 -5.65 -29.31
CA ASP A 299 -22.80 -5.79 -29.32
C ASP A 299 -23.58 -4.49 -29.62
N ASN A 300 -22.89 -3.35 -29.84
CA ASN A 300 -23.52 -2.07 -30.24
C ASN A 300 -22.97 -1.55 -31.59
N PRO A 301 -23.47 -2.05 -32.74
CA PRO A 301 -23.01 -1.63 -34.07
C PRO A 301 -23.40 -0.18 -34.46
N LEU A 302 -23.96 0.61 -33.54
CA LEU A 302 -24.39 1.99 -33.77
C LEU A 302 -23.69 3.04 -32.89
N ALA A 303 -22.74 2.64 -32.03
CA ALA A 303 -21.91 3.60 -31.32
C ALA A 303 -20.92 4.25 -32.31
N PRO A 304 -20.87 5.60 -32.43
CA PRO A 304 -19.99 6.25 -33.37
C PRO A 304 -18.51 5.95 -33.06
N PRO A 305 -17.67 5.68 -34.07
CA PRO A 305 -16.27 5.38 -33.86
C PRO A 305 -15.54 6.68 -33.52
N VAL A 306 -15.33 6.93 -32.22
CA VAL A 306 -14.25 7.79 -31.76
C VAL A 306 -13.33 6.93 -30.93
N VAL A 307 -12.64 6.00 -31.61
CA VAL A 307 -11.51 5.27 -31.03
C VAL A 307 -10.26 5.80 -31.71
N ASN A 308 -9.41 6.38 -30.89
CA ASN A 308 -8.10 6.93 -31.20
C ASN A 308 -7.27 5.96 -32.06
N PRO A 309 -6.69 6.37 -33.22
CA PRO A 309 -6.11 5.45 -34.22
C PRO A 309 -4.75 4.83 -33.87
N HIS A 310 -4.41 4.67 -32.58
CA HIS A 310 -3.06 4.29 -32.18
C HIS A 310 -2.78 2.80 -31.90
N TYR A 311 -3.66 1.84 -32.26
CA TYR A 311 -3.30 0.41 -32.12
C TYR A 311 -3.88 -0.50 -33.23
N PRO A 312 -3.06 -1.38 -33.85
CA PRO A 312 -3.51 -2.24 -34.94
C PRO A 312 -4.32 -3.43 -34.41
N ILE A 313 -5.61 -3.45 -34.76
CA ILE A 313 -6.50 -4.61 -34.56
C ILE A 313 -6.10 -5.68 -35.58
N GLY A 314 -5.55 -6.80 -35.11
CA GLY A 314 -5.21 -7.88 -36.03
C GLY A 314 -4.41 -9.03 -35.47
N GLN A 315 -4.79 -9.63 -34.34
CA GLN A 315 -4.59 -11.07 -34.11
C GLN A 315 -5.77 -11.67 -33.36
N GLN A 316 -6.44 -12.63 -34.00
CA GLN A 316 -7.39 -13.53 -33.36
C GLN A 316 -6.61 -14.72 -32.82
N GLY A 317 -6.51 -14.85 -31.50
CA GLY A 317 -6.00 -16.06 -30.85
C GLY A 317 -5.25 -15.77 -29.55
N ALA A 318 -5.71 -16.41 -28.47
CA ALA A 318 -5.18 -16.42 -27.11
C ALA A 318 -5.45 -15.16 -26.26
N TYR A 319 -6.53 -15.21 -25.48
CA TYR A 319 -6.64 -14.48 -24.22
C TYR A 319 -6.14 -15.42 -23.12
N ALA A 320 -4.91 -15.22 -22.64
CA ALA A 320 -4.33 -16.00 -21.55
C ALA A 320 -4.34 -15.11 -20.30
N LEU A 321 -5.43 -15.16 -19.55
CA LEU A 321 -5.54 -14.49 -18.25
C LEU A 321 -4.57 -15.15 -17.27
N CYS A 322 -3.65 -14.36 -16.72
CA CYS A 322 -2.63 -14.81 -15.79
C CYS A 322 -3.19 -14.96 -14.37
N GLY A 323 -2.72 -15.97 -13.63
CA GLY A 323 -2.92 -16.06 -12.18
C GLY A 323 -3.34 -17.41 -11.61
N ALA A 324 -3.33 -18.51 -12.37
CA ALA A 324 -3.71 -19.81 -11.80
C ALA A 324 -2.88 -20.98 -12.34
N GLY A 325 -1.58 -21.02 -12.03
CA GLY A 325 -0.79 -22.26 -11.84
C GLY A 325 -0.81 -23.38 -12.90
N PHE A 326 -1.32 -23.18 -14.11
CA PHE A 326 -1.36 -24.21 -15.15
C PHE A 326 -0.91 -23.64 -16.51
N PHE A 327 0.15 -24.26 -17.04
CA PHE A 327 0.83 -24.02 -18.32
C PHE A 327 -0.07 -23.57 -19.49
N PRO A 328 0.39 -22.69 -20.41
CA PRO A 328 1.76 -22.23 -20.66
C PRO A 328 2.05 -20.79 -20.17
N ALA A 329 3.31 -20.33 -20.35
CA ALA A 329 3.77 -19.00 -19.97
C ALA A 329 2.85 -17.91 -20.53
N CYS A 330 2.34 -17.09 -19.61
CA CYS A 330 1.55 -15.90 -19.87
C CYS A 330 2.16 -15.02 -20.97
N THR A 331 1.43 -14.83 -22.05
CA THR A 331 1.72 -13.74 -23.00
C THR A 331 1.29 -12.37 -22.45
N ASP A 332 0.52 -12.36 -21.35
CA ASP A 332 -0.14 -11.18 -20.78
C ASP A 332 0.35 -10.89 -19.34
N ALA A 333 1.50 -11.44 -18.94
CA ALA A 333 2.08 -11.11 -17.64
C ALA A 333 2.49 -9.64 -17.62
N PRO A 334 2.41 -8.97 -16.46
CA PRO A 334 3.05 -7.69 -16.26
C PRO A 334 4.51 -7.70 -16.76
N ASN A 335 4.95 -6.60 -17.38
CA ASN A 335 6.35 -6.48 -17.75
C ASN A 335 7.22 -6.54 -16.48
N ASN A 336 8.33 -7.26 -16.56
CA ASN A 336 9.22 -7.50 -15.43
C ASN A 336 8.51 -8.08 -14.18
N TYR A 337 7.60 -9.04 -14.43
CA TYR A 337 6.86 -9.76 -13.39
C TYR A 337 7.73 -10.31 -12.25
N GLU A 338 8.91 -10.85 -12.58
CA GLU A 338 9.82 -11.44 -11.58
C GLU A 338 10.27 -10.37 -10.58
N PHE A 339 10.72 -9.20 -11.06
CA PHE A 339 11.08 -8.09 -10.19
C PHE A 339 9.94 -7.66 -9.28
N MET A 340 8.73 -7.44 -9.82
CA MET A 340 7.58 -7.01 -9.04
C MET A 340 7.19 -8.03 -7.97
N ARG A 341 7.21 -9.33 -8.30
CA ARG A 341 6.95 -10.41 -7.35
C ARG A 341 7.99 -10.41 -6.23
N ASP A 342 9.26 -10.25 -6.60
CA ASP A 342 10.38 -10.38 -5.66
C ASP A 342 10.52 -9.16 -4.74
N VAL A 343 10.02 -7.98 -5.13
CA VAL A 343 9.87 -6.82 -4.24
C VAL A 343 8.56 -6.84 -3.42
N GLY A 344 7.73 -7.86 -3.60
CA GLY A 344 6.54 -8.10 -2.78
C GLY A 344 5.25 -7.45 -3.26
N ILE A 345 5.19 -7.04 -4.53
CA ILE A 345 3.96 -6.46 -5.10
C ILE A 345 2.90 -7.55 -5.25
N TYR A 346 1.68 -7.23 -4.84
CA TYR A 346 0.53 -8.08 -5.06
C TYR A 346 0.16 -8.07 -6.55
N ILE A 347 0.38 -9.19 -7.24
CA ILE A 347 0.15 -9.30 -8.69
C ILE A 347 -1.09 -10.13 -9.00
N SER A 348 -1.49 -11.07 -8.13
CA SER A 348 -2.68 -11.89 -8.35
C SER A 348 -3.28 -12.43 -7.05
N SER A 349 -4.52 -12.89 -7.10
CA SER A 349 -5.20 -13.51 -5.95
C SER A 349 -4.62 -14.85 -5.50
N SER A 350 -3.80 -15.50 -6.34
CA SER A 350 -3.13 -16.75 -6.00
C SER A 350 -1.71 -16.55 -5.47
N GLU A 351 -1.16 -15.34 -5.63
CA GLU A 351 0.18 -14.95 -5.19
C GLU A 351 0.06 -13.75 -4.25
N GLY A 352 0.04 -14.04 -2.95
CA GLY A 352 0.03 -12.98 -1.95
C GLY A 352 1.27 -12.09 -2.10
N GLY A 353 1.06 -10.78 -2.16
CA GLY A 353 2.12 -9.80 -1.96
C GLY A 353 2.61 -9.83 -0.52
N PHE A 354 3.74 -9.18 -0.24
CA PHE A 354 4.29 -9.07 1.10
C PHE A 354 4.83 -7.67 1.34
N ASN A 355 4.58 -7.13 2.54
CA ASN A 355 4.83 -5.71 2.84
C ASN A 355 6.29 -5.43 3.26
N GLY A 356 7.26 -6.27 2.87
CA GLY A 356 8.66 -6.10 3.28
C GLY A 356 9.65 -6.75 2.31
N VAL A 357 10.62 -5.98 1.83
CA VAL A 357 11.66 -6.47 0.91
C VAL A 357 12.69 -7.28 1.70
N ASP A 358 12.72 -8.60 1.51
CA ASP A 358 13.76 -9.45 2.09
C ASP A 358 15.12 -9.23 1.41
N PHE A 359 16.14 -9.97 1.82
CA PHE A 359 17.46 -9.85 1.19
C PHE A 359 17.44 -10.20 -0.31
N ASN A 360 16.58 -11.13 -0.76
CA ASN A 360 16.49 -11.47 -2.17
C ASN A 360 15.82 -10.35 -2.96
N GLY A 361 14.71 -9.79 -2.46
CA GLY A 361 14.06 -8.64 -3.04
C GLY A 361 14.99 -7.43 -3.14
N LEU A 362 15.95 -7.30 -2.20
CA LEU A 362 16.99 -6.27 -2.26
C LEU A 362 17.98 -6.48 -3.40
N LEU A 363 18.43 -7.72 -3.61
CA LEU A 363 19.31 -8.04 -4.72
C LEU A 363 18.61 -7.83 -6.06
N HIS A 364 17.31 -8.14 -6.13
CA HIS A 364 16.49 -7.84 -7.31
C HIS A 364 16.33 -6.33 -7.52
N TRP A 365 16.07 -5.56 -6.46
CA TRP A 365 16.03 -4.10 -6.52
C TRP A 365 17.34 -3.51 -7.04
N GLU A 366 18.48 -3.94 -6.49
CA GLU A 366 19.80 -3.51 -6.92
C GLU A 366 20.04 -3.90 -8.39
N GLN A 367 19.77 -5.15 -8.76
CA GLN A 367 19.97 -5.65 -10.13
C GLN A 367 19.22 -4.82 -11.16
N GLU A 368 17.96 -4.48 -10.87
CA GLU A 368 17.10 -3.77 -11.83
C GLU A 368 17.39 -2.26 -11.85
N LEU A 369 17.57 -1.62 -10.68
CA LEU A 369 17.62 -0.16 -10.59
C LEU A 369 19.03 0.43 -10.48
N ALA A 370 20.06 -0.34 -10.11
CA ALA A 370 21.42 0.21 -9.93
C ALA A 370 22.04 0.74 -11.22
N SER A 371 21.50 0.37 -12.38
CA SER A 371 21.94 0.91 -13.67
C SER A 371 21.45 2.35 -13.93
N GLY A 372 20.40 2.80 -13.22
CA GLY A 372 19.72 4.06 -13.52
C GLY A 372 18.98 4.06 -14.86
N LEU A 373 18.60 2.87 -15.34
CA LEU A 373 17.80 2.68 -16.55
C LEU A 373 16.37 2.27 -16.19
N ASP A 374 15.43 2.62 -17.06
CA ASP A 374 14.04 2.23 -16.92
C ASP A 374 13.90 0.69 -16.89
N PRO A 375 13.31 0.11 -15.83
CA PRO A 375 13.04 -1.33 -15.76
C PRO A 375 11.91 -1.81 -16.71
N GLN A 376 11.33 -0.92 -17.52
CA GLN A 376 10.35 -1.16 -18.57
C GLN A 376 9.06 -1.82 -18.08
N LEU A 377 8.52 -1.34 -16.96
CA LEU A 377 7.33 -1.94 -16.34
C LEU A 377 6.04 -1.74 -17.14
N GLY A 378 6.03 -0.80 -18.10
CA GLY A 378 5.03 -0.67 -19.15
C GLY A 378 3.62 -0.28 -18.70
N GLY A 379 3.44 0.19 -17.47
CA GLY A 379 2.17 0.72 -17.01
C GLY A 379 1.94 2.17 -17.44
N ALA A 380 1.28 2.95 -16.58
CA ALA A 380 1.03 4.35 -16.90
C ALA A 380 2.35 5.14 -16.91
N CYS A 381 2.58 5.85 -18.01
CA CYS A 381 3.68 6.81 -18.11
C CYS A 381 3.68 7.79 -16.93
N THR A 382 4.87 8.27 -16.58
CA THR A 382 5.02 9.35 -15.60
C THR A 382 5.67 10.57 -16.24
N GLY A 383 5.85 11.63 -15.46
CA GLY A 383 6.35 12.91 -15.91
C GLY A 383 6.27 13.95 -14.79
N PRO A 384 6.49 15.24 -15.11
CA PRO A 384 6.29 16.30 -14.15
C PRO A 384 4.88 16.26 -13.54
N LEU A 385 4.78 16.49 -12.22
CA LEU A 385 3.50 16.41 -11.53
C LEU A 385 2.50 17.42 -12.11
N GLY A 386 1.26 16.96 -12.32
CA GLY A 386 0.20 17.76 -12.94
C GLY A 386 0.32 17.93 -14.47
N GLN A 387 1.27 17.27 -15.13
CA GLN A 387 1.47 17.32 -16.58
C GLN A 387 1.25 15.94 -17.23
N GLY A 388 1.27 15.90 -18.57
CA GLY A 388 1.17 14.64 -19.33
C GLY A 388 2.45 13.79 -19.23
N CYS A 389 2.45 12.63 -19.92
CA CYS A 389 3.64 11.79 -20.05
C CYS A 389 4.85 12.62 -20.49
N ALA A 390 6.00 12.44 -19.83
CA ALA A 390 7.25 12.98 -20.35
C ALA A 390 7.65 12.22 -21.63
N SER A 391 8.26 12.92 -22.59
CA SER A 391 8.81 12.27 -23.80
C SER A 391 10.10 11.52 -23.52
N ASP A 392 10.84 12.00 -22.51
CA ASP A 392 12.14 11.50 -22.10
C ASP A 392 12.14 11.42 -20.57
N ASP A 393 12.95 10.51 -20.03
CA ASP A 393 13.04 10.33 -18.59
C ASP A 393 13.79 11.50 -17.91
N PHE A 394 13.73 11.55 -16.57
CA PHE A 394 14.27 12.68 -15.82
C PHE A 394 15.79 12.87 -16.05
N PRO A 395 16.65 11.84 -16.03
CA PRO A 395 18.07 11.98 -16.35
C PRO A 395 18.34 12.61 -17.71
N ALA A 396 17.63 12.19 -18.76
CA ALA A 396 17.77 12.75 -20.10
C ALA A 396 17.37 14.23 -20.13
N GLN A 397 16.21 14.56 -19.55
CA GLN A 397 15.72 15.95 -19.50
C GLN A 397 16.60 16.86 -18.65
N LEU A 398 17.20 16.34 -17.59
CA LEU A 398 18.14 17.06 -16.75
C LEU A 398 19.40 17.45 -17.54
N VAL A 399 19.96 16.52 -18.32
CA VAL A 399 21.13 16.79 -19.18
C VAL A 399 20.79 17.74 -20.33
N ASP A 400 19.64 17.59 -20.98
CA ASP A 400 19.19 18.51 -22.02
C ASP A 400 19.01 19.93 -21.48
N THR A 401 18.47 20.07 -20.27
CA THR A 401 18.37 21.37 -19.58
C THR A 401 19.76 21.96 -19.33
N ALA A 402 20.71 21.16 -18.84
CA ALA A 402 22.08 21.61 -18.57
C ALA A 402 22.84 22.04 -19.84
N ILE A 403 22.63 21.36 -20.97
CA ILE A 403 23.25 21.72 -22.26
C ILE A 403 22.68 23.03 -22.80
N ALA A 404 21.38 23.27 -22.58
CA ALA A 404 20.73 24.50 -22.99
C ALA A 404 21.19 25.72 -22.17
N GLU A 405 21.75 25.50 -20.98
CA GLU A 405 22.24 26.54 -20.06
C GLU A 405 23.78 26.64 -20.06
N PRO A 406 24.37 27.65 -20.72
CA PRO A 406 25.82 27.75 -20.84
C PRO A 406 26.50 27.95 -19.49
N GLY A 407 27.54 27.15 -19.23
CA GLY A 407 28.33 27.24 -18.00
C GLY A 407 27.89 26.29 -16.89
N THR A 408 26.82 25.51 -17.10
CA THR A 408 26.43 24.42 -16.20
C THR A 408 27.56 23.40 -16.05
N LEU A 409 27.83 23.02 -14.82
CA LEU A 409 28.86 22.04 -14.45
C LEU A 409 28.22 20.67 -14.16
N MET A 410 29.03 19.61 -14.21
CA MET A 410 28.58 18.29 -13.72
C MET A 410 28.15 18.34 -12.24
N TRP A 411 28.69 19.28 -11.46
CA TRP A 411 28.22 19.62 -10.10
C TRP A 411 26.71 19.91 -10.05
N ASP A 412 26.20 20.74 -10.96
CA ASP A 412 24.80 21.17 -10.95
C ASP A 412 23.85 20.00 -11.25
N LEU A 413 24.27 19.09 -12.14
CA LEU A 413 23.56 17.84 -12.42
C LEU A 413 23.51 16.93 -11.19
N ALA A 414 24.63 16.78 -10.47
CA ALA A 414 24.71 15.94 -9.28
C ALA A 414 23.81 16.47 -8.15
N VAL A 415 23.85 17.77 -7.89
CA VAL A 415 23.01 18.45 -6.89
C VAL A 415 21.52 18.30 -7.22
N ALA A 416 21.12 18.58 -8.46
CA ALA A 416 19.73 18.48 -8.88
C ALA A 416 19.18 17.04 -8.77
N LEU A 417 19.99 16.03 -9.12
CA LEU A 417 19.60 14.63 -9.02
C LEU A 417 19.50 14.14 -7.57
N LYS A 418 20.44 14.56 -6.72
CA LYS A 418 20.45 14.21 -5.29
C LYS A 418 19.25 14.82 -4.57
N ASP A 419 18.93 16.09 -4.84
CA ASP A 419 17.72 16.74 -4.35
C ASP A 419 16.45 16.01 -4.79
N ARG A 420 16.34 15.69 -6.09
CA ARG A 420 15.19 15.01 -6.67
C ARG A 420 14.88 13.67 -5.99
N LEU A 421 15.92 12.87 -5.72
CA LEU A 421 15.76 11.50 -5.23
C LEU A 421 15.68 11.42 -3.70
N ILE A 422 16.46 12.22 -2.97
CA ILE A 422 16.58 12.10 -1.52
C ILE A 422 16.39 13.42 -0.75
N GLY A 423 16.05 14.52 -1.42
CA GLY A 423 15.76 15.81 -0.77
C GLY A 423 16.96 16.43 -0.06
N GLU A 424 18.17 16.14 -0.52
CA GLU A 424 19.43 16.63 0.05
C GLU A 424 20.35 17.21 -1.06
N PRO A 425 20.18 18.48 -1.46
CA PRO A 425 20.98 19.07 -2.52
C PRO A 425 22.45 19.32 -2.11
N GLU A 426 22.74 19.52 -0.83
CA GLU A 426 24.09 19.89 -0.37
C GLU A 426 25.09 18.73 -0.50
N ILE A 427 26.29 19.01 -1.02
CA ILE A 427 27.47 18.12 -1.05
C ILE A 427 28.47 18.63 0.00
N TYR A 428 28.74 17.85 1.05
CA TYR A 428 29.30 18.35 2.31
C TYR A 428 30.82 18.34 2.41
N SER A 429 31.49 17.51 1.61
CA SER A 429 32.92 17.24 1.83
C SER A 429 33.65 16.79 0.58
N ASP A 430 34.96 17.02 0.56
CA ASP A 430 35.86 16.49 -0.47
C ASP A 430 35.77 14.96 -0.61
N ALA A 431 35.44 14.25 0.47
CA ALA A 431 35.24 12.81 0.44
C ALA A 431 33.96 12.43 -0.33
N GLU A 432 32.88 13.19 -0.16
CA GLU A 432 31.64 13.00 -0.92
C GLU A 432 31.86 13.33 -2.40
N ILE A 433 32.55 14.44 -2.69
CA ILE A 433 32.93 14.84 -4.06
C ILE A 433 33.69 13.69 -4.75
N GLN A 434 34.73 13.15 -4.10
CA GLN A 434 35.52 12.04 -4.66
C GLN A 434 34.69 10.79 -4.94
N VAL A 435 33.70 10.49 -4.10
CA VAL A 435 32.80 9.35 -4.30
C VAL A 435 31.86 9.62 -5.47
N ILE A 436 31.28 10.81 -5.56
CA ILE A 436 30.39 11.19 -6.65
C ILE A 436 31.15 11.17 -7.98
N GLU A 437 32.33 11.79 -8.07
CA GLU A 437 33.18 11.77 -9.26
C GLU A 437 33.58 10.34 -9.66
N ALA A 438 33.87 9.47 -8.69
CA ALA A 438 34.17 8.06 -8.96
C ALA A 438 32.97 7.26 -9.50
N ILE A 439 31.75 7.58 -9.07
CA ILE A 439 30.51 6.97 -9.57
C ILE A 439 30.16 7.50 -10.96
N MET A 440 30.24 8.82 -11.12
CA MET A 440 29.92 9.54 -12.35
C MET A 440 30.97 9.33 -13.43
N ASP A 441 32.20 8.95 -13.07
CA ASP A 441 33.36 8.79 -13.96
C ASP A 441 33.71 10.07 -14.74
N VAL A 442 33.42 11.23 -14.16
CA VAL A 442 33.72 12.57 -14.67
C VAL A 442 33.97 13.51 -13.49
N SER A 443 34.70 14.62 -13.70
CA SER A 443 34.87 15.60 -12.63
C SER A 443 33.62 16.46 -12.47
N LEU A 444 33.28 16.82 -11.23
CA LEU A 444 32.17 17.73 -10.96
C LEU A 444 32.46 19.16 -11.43
N ASP A 445 33.73 19.54 -11.55
CA ASP A 445 34.16 20.86 -12.04
C ASP A 445 34.14 20.96 -13.59
N ASP A 446 33.93 19.86 -14.30
CA ASP A 446 33.89 19.87 -15.76
C ASP A 446 32.58 20.50 -16.27
N PRO A 447 32.63 21.40 -17.26
CA PRO A 447 31.42 21.89 -17.93
C PRO A 447 30.69 20.76 -18.65
N VAL A 448 29.36 20.69 -18.52
CA VAL A 448 28.53 19.66 -19.17
C VAL A 448 28.72 19.67 -20.70
N ALA A 449 28.91 20.85 -21.28
CA ALA A 449 29.17 21.02 -22.71
C ALA A 449 30.49 20.37 -23.18
N ASP A 450 31.50 20.31 -22.31
CA ASP A 450 32.81 19.73 -22.61
C ASP A 450 32.81 18.21 -22.43
N VAL A 451 32.07 17.70 -21.43
CA VAL A 451 31.81 16.27 -21.23
C VAL A 451 30.98 15.69 -22.38
N GLY A 452 29.97 16.45 -22.83
CA GLY A 452 29.05 16.08 -23.89
C GLY A 452 27.85 15.28 -23.41
N ALA A 453 26.72 15.43 -24.13
CA ALA A 453 25.41 14.92 -23.71
C ALA A 453 25.39 13.44 -23.33
N ALA A 454 25.93 12.58 -24.19
CA ALA A 454 25.86 11.14 -23.99
C ALA A 454 26.66 10.66 -22.76
N GLU A 455 27.82 11.27 -22.50
CA GLU A 455 28.65 10.90 -21.34
C GLU A 455 28.09 11.51 -20.06
N ALA A 456 27.59 12.75 -20.12
CA ALA A 456 26.91 13.38 -18.99
C ALA A 456 25.65 12.59 -18.57
N GLU A 457 24.86 12.11 -19.52
CA GLU A 457 23.68 11.27 -19.23
C GLU A 457 24.09 9.93 -18.62
N ALA A 458 25.11 9.26 -19.17
CA ALA A 458 25.63 8.02 -18.60
C ALA A 458 26.13 8.22 -17.16
N ALA A 459 26.80 9.34 -16.88
CA ALA A 459 27.26 9.74 -15.55
C ALA A 459 26.09 9.96 -14.58
N VAL A 460 25.06 10.72 -14.99
CA VAL A 460 23.85 10.97 -14.19
C VAL A 460 23.11 9.67 -13.89
N ARG A 461 22.99 8.75 -14.87
CA ARG A 461 22.34 7.44 -14.66
C ARG A 461 23.07 6.57 -13.64
N ARG A 462 24.40 6.49 -13.71
CA ARG A 462 25.22 5.78 -12.70
C ARG A 462 24.97 6.33 -11.31
N TYR A 463 24.92 7.66 -11.17
CA TYR A 463 24.67 8.30 -9.88
C TYR A 463 23.24 8.08 -9.39
N ALA A 464 22.24 8.18 -10.27
CA ALA A 464 20.84 7.90 -9.94
C ALA A 464 20.65 6.48 -9.43
N GLY A 465 21.27 5.50 -10.10
CA GLY A 465 21.24 4.10 -9.68
C GLY A 465 21.80 3.89 -8.28
N VAL A 466 22.89 4.57 -7.92
CA VAL A 466 23.42 4.54 -6.54
C VAL A 466 22.45 5.19 -5.56
N LEU A 467 21.88 6.36 -5.89
CA LEU A 467 20.94 7.09 -5.02
C LEU A 467 19.67 6.27 -4.72
N LEU A 468 19.11 5.57 -5.71
CA LEU A 468 17.97 4.65 -5.55
C LEU A 468 18.26 3.47 -4.60
N ASN A 469 19.54 3.18 -4.35
CA ASN A 469 20.00 2.13 -3.44
C ASN A 469 20.51 2.68 -2.09
N THR A 470 20.32 3.97 -1.83
CA THR A 470 20.69 4.57 -0.54
C THR A 470 19.64 4.29 0.54
N PRO A 471 20.05 4.24 1.83
CA PRO A 471 19.11 4.23 2.93
C PRO A 471 18.12 5.40 2.90
N GLN A 472 18.56 6.60 2.50
CA GLN A 472 17.71 7.79 2.40
C GLN A 472 16.56 7.62 1.41
N PHE A 473 16.79 6.90 0.31
CA PHE A 473 15.74 6.60 -0.66
C PHE A 473 14.83 5.46 -0.19
N MET A 474 15.42 4.41 0.40
CA MET A 474 14.70 3.18 0.71
C MET A 474 13.98 3.19 2.07
N LEU A 475 14.43 4.01 3.01
CA LEU A 475 13.93 4.01 4.38
C LEU A 475 13.06 5.22 4.64
N ASP A 476 11.95 4.98 5.31
CA ASP A 476 11.17 6.02 5.96
C ASP A 476 11.72 6.32 7.36
N GLY A 477 11.41 7.49 7.89
CA GLY A 477 11.93 8.01 9.16
C GLY A 477 13.34 8.60 9.06
N VAL A 478 13.97 8.56 7.88
CA VAL A 478 15.21 9.30 7.57
C VAL A 478 14.81 10.68 7.02
N VAL A 479 14.44 11.59 7.91
CA VAL A 479 14.16 12.98 7.51
C VAL A 479 15.49 13.63 7.15
N SER A 480 15.56 14.26 5.97
CA SER A 480 16.72 15.08 5.63
C SER A 480 16.88 16.18 6.69
N LYS A 481 18.12 16.54 7.02
CA LYS A 481 18.34 17.69 7.90
C LYS A 481 17.70 18.95 7.26
N PRO A 482 17.35 19.98 8.03
CA PRO A 482 16.99 21.27 7.45
C PRO A 482 18.08 21.70 6.45
N GLN A 483 17.68 21.87 5.19
CA GLN A 483 18.57 22.30 4.11
C GLN A 483 18.64 23.83 4.10
N ASP A 484 19.81 24.37 3.75
CA ASP A 484 19.94 25.79 3.47
C ASP A 484 19.29 26.08 2.10
N PRO A 485 18.31 27.00 1.99
CA PRO A 485 17.71 27.35 0.70
C PRO A 485 18.72 27.87 -0.33
N SER A 486 19.91 28.32 0.10
CA SER A 486 21.00 28.66 -0.83
C SER A 486 21.67 27.44 -1.46
N GLY A 487 21.40 26.25 -0.92
CA GLY A 487 21.78 24.96 -1.49
C GLY A 487 20.79 24.44 -2.52
N ASP A 488 19.62 25.08 -2.73
CA ASP A 488 18.65 24.65 -3.74
C ASP A 488 19.31 24.51 -5.12
N PRO A 489 18.96 23.46 -5.91
CA PRO A 489 19.55 23.27 -7.23
C PRO A 489 19.38 24.50 -8.13
N VAL A 490 20.50 24.97 -8.69
CA VAL A 490 20.48 26.05 -9.69
C VAL A 490 19.80 25.57 -10.97
N LEU A 491 20.07 24.31 -11.34
CA LEU A 491 19.49 23.65 -12.48
C LEU A 491 18.15 23.02 -12.12
N VAL A 492 17.05 23.54 -12.69
CA VAL A 492 15.69 23.06 -12.41
C VAL A 492 15.02 22.59 -13.70
N VAL A 493 14.64 21.32 -13.75
CA VAL A 493 13.89 20.77 -14.87
C VAL A 493 12.46 21.35 -14.87
N PRO A 494 11.90 21.77 -16.02
CA PRO A 494 10.57 22.33 -16.07
C PRO A 494 9.51 21.42 -15.43
N GLY A 495 8.72 21.96 -14.50
CA GLY A 495 7.68 21.22 -13.78
C GLY A 495 8.15 20.55 -12.49
N THR A 496 9.42 20.70 -12.10
CA THR A 496 9.95 20.16 -10.84
C THR A 496 10.40 21.23 -9.84
N SER A 497 10.17 22.51 -10.12
CA SER A 497 10.49 23.56 -9.13
C SER A 497 9.62 23.42 -7.87
N THR A 498 10.16 23.79 -6.71
CA THR A 498 9.43 23.80 -5.43
C THR A 498 8.09 24.51 -5.54
N GLN A 499 8.04 25.66 -6.23
CA GLN A 499 6.80 26.40 -6.45
C GLN A 499 5.79 25.60 -7.29
N GLN A 500 6.21 24.99 -8.40
CA GLN A 500 5.31 24.20 -9.26
C GLN A 500 4.78 22.95 -8.56
N LEU A 501 5.63 22.26 -7.80
CA LEU A 501 5.23 21.10 -7.00
C LEU A 501 4.23 21.53 -5.91
N CYS A 502 4.52 22.62 -5.21
CA CYS A 502 3.67 23.14 -4.16
C CYS A 502 2.32 23.67 -4.71
N ASP A 503 2.30 24.33 -5.88
CA ASP A 503 1.07 24.73 -6.56
C ASP A 503 0.22 23.50 -6.95
N HIS A 504 0.85 22.42 -7.42
CA HIS A 504 0.17 21.18 -7.74
C HIS A 504 -0.44 20.50 -6.50
N PHE A 505 0.32 20.39 -5.42
CA PHE A 505 -0.21 19.81 -4.18
C PHE A 505 -1.29 20.70 -3.57
N ALA A 506 -1.15 22.02 -3.61
CA ALA A 506 -2.19 22.95 -3.17
C ALA A 506 -3.48 22.77 -3.96
N SER A 507 -3.42 22.51 -5.27
CA SER A 507 -4.64 22.24 -6.06
C SER A 507 -5.31 20.92 -5.65
N LEU A 508 -4.55 19.87 -5.34
CA LEU A 508 -5.11 18.61 -4.85
C LEU A 508 -5.81 18.79 -3.50
N VAL A 509 -5.20 19.55 -2.59
CA VAL A 509 -5.82 19.88 -1.29
C VAL A 509 -7.11 20.69 -1.50
N ALA A 510 -7.09 21.65 -2.43
CA ALA A 510 -8.26 22.49 -2.74
C ALA A 510 -9.40 21.71 -3.42
N GLU A 511 -9.10 20.75 -4.29
CA GLU A 511 -10.11 19.87 -4.93
C GLU A 511 -10.78 18.93 -3.93
N GLU A 512 -10.01 18.43 -2.96
CA GLU A 512 -10.52 17.61 -1.85
C GLU A 512 -11.33 18.44 -0.85
N ALA A 513 -10.96 19.71 -0.66
CA ALA A 513 -11.70 20.70 0.09
C ALA A 513 -12.96 21.16 -0.67
N SER A 514 -13.93 20.25 -0.83
CA SER A 514 -15.36 20.60 -1.00
C SER A 514 -15.94 21.42 0.18
N TRP A 515 -15.10 21.77 1.15
CA TRP A 515 -15.34 22.59 2.32
C TRP A 515 -15.14 24.05 1.88
N SER A 516 -16.22 24.78 1.66
CA SER A 516 -16.24 26.15 1.13
C SER A 516 -15.54 27.22 1.99
N GLU A 517 -14.74 26.83 2.99
CA GLU A 517 -14.14 27.71 3.99
C GLU A 517 -12.62 27.56 4.12
N LEU A 518 -11.98 26.58 3.44
CA LEU A 518 -10.52 26.42 3.49
C LEU A 518 -9.85 27.23 2.38
N SER A 519 -8.93 28.11 2.76
CA SER A 519 -8.00 28.76 1.87
C SER A 519 -6.65 28.06 1.91
N VAL A 520 -6.21 27.54 0.76
CA VAL A 520 -4.89 26.93 0.61
C VAL A 520 -3.97 27.94 -0.04
N SER A 521 -2.84 28.23 0.59
CA SER A 521 -1.77 29.04 0.00
C SER A 521 -0.46 28.28 -0.02
N CYS A 522 0.36 28.58 -1.02
CA CYS A 522 1.65 27.96 -1.23
C CYS A 522 2.75 29.02 -1.13
N SER A 523 3.85 28.67 -0.47
CA SER A 523 5.06 29.50 -0.39
C SER A 523 6.31 28.62 -0.39
N GLY A 524 7.50 29.24 -0.40
CA GLY A 524 8.77 28.52 -0.21
C GLY A 524 8.87 27.80 1.14
N ASP A 525 8.05 28.20 2.12
CA ASP A 525 7.96 27.54 3.43
C ASP A 525 6.94 26.37 3.44
N GLY A 526 6.32 26.07 2.29
CA GLY A 526 5.37 24.98 2.12
C GLY A 526 3.92 25.43 1.92
N ILE A 527 3.00 24.48 2.13
CA ILE A 527 1.55 24.68 1.97
C ILE A 527 0.95 25.11 3.31
N THR A 528 0.23 26.23 3.30
CA THR A 528 -0.58 26.70 4.43
C THR A 528 -2.06 26.46 4.12
N ILE A 529 -2.78 25.88 5.08
CA ILE A 529 -4.22 25.66 5.02
C ILE A 529 -4.85 26.54 6.11
N ASP A 530 -5.57 27.57 5.70
CA ASP A 530 -6.22 28.58 6.56
C ASP A 530 -7.74 28.45 6.55
#